data_AF-A0A1W2M1R5-F1
#
_entry.id   AF-A0A1W2M1R5-F1
#
_cell.length_a   1.000
_cell.length_b   1.000
_cell.length_c   1.000
_cell.angle_alpha   90.00
_cell.angle_beta   90.00
_cell.angle_gamma   90.00
#
_symmetry.space_group_name_H-M   'P 1'
#
loop_
_entity.id
_entity.type
_entity.pdbx_description
1 polymer ?
#
loop_
_entity_poly.entity_id
_entity_poly.type
_entity_poly.pdbx_seq_one_letter_code
_entity_poly.pdbx_strand_id
1 'polypeptide(L)' 'MSVGTQEPEGIVEDVTVWLTNEFSAKLSPVAVGAIVRATHRDLREQIVPEALGEMLHRLARDRIARLVQVL' A
#
# COMPACT_ATOMS: atom_id res chain seq x y z
N MET A 1 2.60 20.64 -7.50
CA MET A 1 1.57 19.85 -6.81
C MET A 1 2.29 18.73 -6.10
N SER A 2 2.74 18.96 -4.87
CA SER A 2 3.42 17.95 -4.06
C SER A 2 2.33 17.07 -3.46
N VAL A 3 2.27 15.80 -3.88
CA VAL A 3 1.44 14.80 -3.20
C VAL A 3 1.98 14.73 -1.78
N GLY A 4 1.22 15.26 -0.82
CA GLY A 4 1.57 15.13 0.59
C GLY A 4 1.72 13.66 0.88
N THR A 5 2.94 13.23 1.17
CA THR A 5 3.21 11.92 1.77
C THR A 5 2.50 11.94 3.11
N GLN A 6 1.27 11.42 3.13
CA GLN A 6 0.60 11.08 4.37
C GLN A 6 1.53 10.10 5.08
N GLU A 7 2.06 10.50 6.23
CA GLU A 7 3.03 9.73 6.98
C GLU A 7 2.48 8.29 7.14
N PRO A 8 3.29 7.26 6.88
CA PRO A 8 2.84 5.86 6.82
C PRO A 8 2.15 5.40 8.12
N GLU A 9 2.42 6.07 9.24
CA GLU A 9 1.72 5.88 10.51
C GLU A 9 0.25 6.29 10.49
N GLY A 10 -0.11 7.36 9.75
CA GLY A 10 -1.51 7.78 9.61
C GLY A 10 -2.36 6.75 8.87
N ILE A 11 -1.80 6.10 7.84
CA ILE A 11 -2.50 5.06 7.07
C ILE A 11 -2.75 3.82 7.93
N VAL A 12 -1.79 3.43 8.78
CA VAL A 12 -1.95 2.30 9.70
C VAL A 12 -3.05 2.57 10.73
N GLU A 13 -3.12 3.79 11.24
CA GLU A 13 -4.13 4.22 12.20
C GLU A 13 -5.53 4.23 11.58
N ASP A 14 -5.69 4.84 10.41
CA ASP A 14 -6.95 4.90 9.67
C ASP A 14 -7.51 3.49 9.36
N VAL A 15 -6.64 2.59 8.87
CA VAL A 15 -7.01 1.20 8.58
C VAL A 15 -7.36 0.43 9.87
N THR A 16 -6.65 0.69 10.98
CA THR A 16 -6.95 0.07 12.27
C THR A 16 -8.32 0.48 12.78
N VAL A 17 -8.68 1.76 12.67
CA VAL A 17 -10.01 2.26 13.07
C VAL A 17 -11.12 1.59 12.25
N TRP A 18 -10.95 1.54 10.93
CA TRP A 18 -11.93 0.92 10.04
C TRP A 18 -12.14 -0.57 10.36
N LEU A 19 -11.07 -1.35 10.45
CA LEU A 19 -11.14 -2.78 10.75
C LEU A 19 -11.62 -3.06 12.17
N THR A 20 -11.33 -2.19 13.14
CA THR A 20 -11.83 -2.35 14.51
C THR A 20 -13.35 -2.26 14.54
N ASN A 21 -13.93 -1.33 13.78
CA ASN A 21 -15.38 -1.20 13.66
C ASN A 21 -15.98 -2.43 12.97
N GLU A 22 -15.40 -2.87 11.85
CA GLU A 22 -15.88 -4.00 11.06
C GLU A 22 -15.86 -5.32 11.85
N PHE A 23 -14.78 -5.58 12.59
CA PHE A 23 -14.57 -6.84 13.31
C PHE A 23 -14.86 -6.76 14.81
N SER A 24 -15.49 -5.68 15.28
CA SER A 24 -15.78 -5.43 16.71
C SER A 24 -16.54 -6.56 17.41
N ALA A 25 -17.37 -7.31 16.68
CA ALA A 25 -18.11 -8.46 17.22
C ALA A 25 -17.24 -9.72 17.45
N LYS A 26 -16.03 -9.77 16.89
CA LYS A 26 -15.18 -10.97 16.85
C LYS A 26 -13.77 -10.74 17.41
N LEU A 27 -13.24 -9.53 17.31
CA LEU A 27 -11.88 -9.20 17.68
C LEU A 27 -11.84 -7.96 18.56
N SER A 28 -10.94 -7.97 19.53
CA SER A 28 -10.65 -6.77 20.31
C SER A 28 -9.89 -5.73 19.47
N PRO A 29 -10.04 -4.43 19.76
CA PRO A 29 -9.25 -3.38 19.09
C PRO A 29 -7.74 -3.61 19.17
N VAL A 30 -7.27 -4.19 20.28
CA VAL A 30 -5.86 -4.54 20.50
C VAL A 30 -5.40 -5.62 19.52
N ALA A 31 -6.22 -6.65 19.30
CA ALA A 31 -5.92 -7.72 18.34
C ALA A 31 -5.90 -7.20 16.90
N VAL A 32 -6.87 -6.36 16.52
CA VAL A 32 -6.93 -5.74 15.20
C VAL A 32 -5.69 -4.88 14.96
N GLY A 33 -5.32 -4.01 15.90
CA GLY A 33 -4.12 -3.18 15.77
C GLY A 33 -2.83 -3.98 15.65
N ALA A 34 -2.71 -5.11 16.35
CA ALA A 34 -1.55 -6.00 16.23
C ALA A 34 -1.45 -6.63 14.83
N ILE A 35 -2.58 -7.08 14.28
CA ILE A 35 -2.67 -7.65 12.93
C ILE A 35 -2.30 -6.61 11.87
N VAL A 36 -2.88 -5.41 11.93
CA VAL A 36 -2.60 -4.35 10.93
C VAL A 36 -1.12 -3.96 10.93
N ARG A 37 -0.49 -3.83 12.10
CA ARG A 37 0.94 -3.53 12.21
C ARG A 37 1.84 -4.66 11.68
N ALA A 38 1.46 -5.92 11.90
CA ALA A 38 2.17 -7.07 11.34
C ALA A 38 2.07 -7.07 9.81
N THR A 39 0.85 -6.93 9.26
CA THR A 39 0.62 -6.83 7.81
C THR A 39 1.40 -5.67 7.18
N HIS A 40 1.43 -4.50 7.82
CA HIS A 40 2.21 -3.36 7.30
C HIS A 40 3.72 -3.64 7.29
N ARG A 41 4.23 -4.35 8.29
CA ARG A 41 5.64 -4.78 8.34
C ARG A 41 5.94 -5.77 7.22
N ASP A 42 5.09 -6.79 7.07
CA ASP A 42 5.23 -7.79 6.01
C ASP A 42 5.20 -7.14 4.63
N LEU A 43 4.33 -6.15 4.41
CA LEU A 43 4.29 -5.39 3.15
C LEU A 43 5.55 -4.54 2.94
N ARG A 44 6.08 -3.90 3.99
CA ARG A 44 7.35 -3.16 3.88
C ARG A 44 8.53 -4.08 3.57
N GLU A 45 8.52 -5.30 4.10
CA GLU A 45 9.55 -6.30 3.88
C GLU A 45 9.37 -7.04 2.53
N GLN A 46 8.15 -7.12 2.00
CA GLN A 46 7.82 -7.78 0.72
C GLN A 46 7.78 -6.84 -0.49
N ILE A 47 7.64 -5.52 -0.31
CA ILE A 47 7.89 -4.55 -1.39
C ILE A 47 9.40 -4.52 -1.59
N VAL A 48 9.91 -5.47 -2.39
CA VAL A 48 11.25 -5.42 -2.97
C VAL A 48 11.24 -4.18 -3.88
N PRO A 49 11.89 -3.06 -3.49
CA PRO A 49 11.83 -1.81 -4.25
C PRO A 49 12.30 -2.01 -5.69
N GLU A 50 13.22 -2.94 -5.90
CA GLU A 50 13.70 -3.35 -7.21
C GLU A 50 12.60 -4.00 -8.07
N ALA A 51 11.75 -4.86 -7.50
CA ALA A 51 10.67 -5.51 -8.25
C ALA A 51 9.55 -4.52 -8.64
N LEU A 52 9.25 -3.55 -7.76
CA LEU A 52 8.31 -2.48 -8.07
C LEU A 52 8.87 -1.53 -9.14
N GLY A 53 10.15 -1.17 -9.04
CA GLY A 53 10.84 -0.35 -10.03
C GLY A 53 10.89 -1.03 -11.40
N GLU A 54 11.16 -2.32 -11.46
CA GLU A 54 11.21 -3.10 -12.70
C GLU A 54 9.83 -3.22 -13.35
N MET A 55 8.79 -3.49 -12.55
CA MET A 55 7.42 -3.61 -13.04
C MET A 55 6.87 -2.25 -13.50
N LEU A 56 7.20 -1.17 -12.78
CA LEU A 56 6.90 0.20 -13.19
C LEU A 56 7.60 0.56 -14.51
N HIS A 57 8.89 0.23 -14.65
CA HIS A 57 9.64 0.48 -15.87
C HIS A 57 9.04 -0.26 -17.07
N ARG A 58 8.74 -1.55 -16.93
CA ARG A 58 8.12 -2.36 -17.99
C ARG A 58 6.77 -1.78 -18.41
N LEU A 59 5.90 -1.43 -17.46
CA LEU A 59 4.57 -0.90 -17.75
C LEU A 59 4.63 0.50 -18.38
N ALA A 60 5.53 1.37 -17.91
CA ALA A 60 5.71 2.71 -18.48
C ALA A 60 6.24 2.64 -19.92
N ARG A 61 7.24 1.79 -20.18
CA ARG A 61 7.80 1.59 -21.53
C ARG A 61 6.75 1.11 -22.52
N ASP A 62 5.95 0.13 -22.12
CA ASP A 62 4.87 -0.43 -22.94
C ASP A 62 3.78 0.62 -23.26
N ARG A 63 3.39 1.46 -22.29
CA ARG A 63 2.47 2.58 -22.52
C ARG A 63 3.04 3.64 -23.47
N ILE A 64 4.32 4.00 -23.32
CA ILE A 64 4.99 4.96 -24.19
C ILE A 64 5.10 4.40 -25.62
N ALA A 65 5.49 3.14 -25.79
CA ALA A 65 5.60 2.51 -27.10
C ALA A 65 4.28 2.56 -27.88
N ARG A 66 3.15 2.27 -27.22
CA ARG A 66 1.82 2.42 -27.83
C ARG A 66 1.49 3.84 -28.25
N LEU A 67 1.86 4.84 -27.45
CA LEU A 67 1.61 6.25 -27.79
C LEU A 67 2.48 6.71 -28.96
N VAL A 68 3.73 6.27 -29.03
CA VAL A 68 4.66 6.59 -30.13
C VAL A 68 4.26 5.88 -31.43
N GLN A 69 3.67 4.69 -31.37
CA GLN A 69 3.20 3.97 -32.57
C GLN A 69 1.93 4.56 -33.22
N VAL A 70 1.22 5.44 -32.51
CA VAL A 70 -0.02 6.08 -32.98
C VAL A 70 0.25 7.47 -33.61
N LEU A 71 1.48 7.98 -33.48
CA LEU A 71 1.97 9.22 -34.10
C LEU A 71 2.75 8.93 -35.39
#